data_AF-A0A932UZL5-F1
#
_entry.id   AF-A0A932UZL5-F1
#
_cell.length_a   1.000
_cell.length_b   1.000
_cell.length_c   1.000
_cell.angle_alpha   90.00
_cell.angle_beta   90.00
_cell.angle_gamma   90.00
#
_symmetry.space_group_name_H-M   'P 1'
#
loop_
_entity.id
_entity.type
_entity.pdbx_description
1 polymer ?
#
loop_
_entity_poly.entity_id
_entity_poly.type
_entity_poly.pdbx_seq_one_letter_code
_entity_poly.pdbx_strand_id
1 'polypeptide(L)'
;MKRQSGFTLIELLLVLAIIGIISAIAIPALLGQRDKAKQKATEATAQAVVSEITGAAKLMNNASTARVITYISTSINNFKYPNCKNAYTNTSTALINTSAPTDGQVGLKATTALDINGSTHNVINVYYKHKGVSAVTILATVPVE
;
A
#
# COMPACT_ATOMS: atom_id res chain seq x y z
N MET A 1 51.82 24.48 -25.12
CA MET A 1 50.78 23.74 -25.87
C MET A 1 50.25 22.62 -24.98
N LYS A 2 48.98 22.67 -24.57
CA LYS A 2 48.37 21.60 -23.77
C LYS A 2 48.03 20.42 -24.69
N ARG A 3 48.57 19.23 -24.41
CA ARG A 3 48.19 17.99 -25.11
C ARG A 3 46.74 17.66 -24.74
N GLN A 4 45.83 17.67 -25.70
CA GLN A 4 44.48 17.12 -25.51
C GLN A 4 44.59 15.60 -25.59
N SER A 5 44.37 14.93 -24.46
CA SER A 5 44.18 13.48 -24.40
C SER A 5 42.77 13.19 -24.91
N GLY A 6 42.67 12.63 -26.11
CA GLY A 6 41.40 12.15 -26.66
C GLY A 6 41.01 10.81 -26.03
N PHE A 7 39.73 10.65 -25.70
CA PHE A 7 39.15 9.37 -25.27
C PHE A 7 39.17 8.37 -26.43
N THR A 8 39.61 7.14 -26.21
CA THR A 8 39.70 6.14 -27.28
C THR A 8 38.35 5.47 -27.52
N LEU A 9 38.04 5.13 -28.78
CA LEU A 9 36.83 4.38 -29.10
C LEU A 9 36.80 2.99 -28.44
N ILE A 10 37.97 2.38 -28.24
CA ILE A 10 38.10 1.09 -27.56
C ILE A 10 37.81 1.20 -26.06
N GLU A 11 38.19 2.30 -25.40
CA GLU A 11 37.83 2.55 -24.00
C GLU A 11 36.30 2.66 -23.84
N LEU A 12 35.63 3.36 -24.75
CA LEU A 12 34.16 3.47 -24.70
C LEU A 12 33.49 2.11 -24.93
N LEU A 13 34.03 1.30 -25.84
CA LEU A 13 33.50 -0.01 -26.19
C LEU A 13 33.63 -1.01 -25.03
N LEU A 14 34.80 -1.08 -24.39
CA LEU A 14 35.02 -1.96 -23.24
C LEU A 14 34.14 -1.57 -22.04
N VAL A 15 33.95 -0.26 -21.80
CA VAL A 15 33.09 0.23 -20.72
C VAL A 15 31.63 -0.20 -20.93
N LEU A 16 31.10 -0.03 -22.14
CA LEU A 16 29.74 -0.46 -22.45
C LEU A 16 29.58 -1.99 -22.36
N ALA A 17 30.61 -2.76 -22.72
CA ALA A 17 30.61 -4.21 -22.57
C ALA A 17 30.48 -4.64 -21.09
N ILE A 18 31.25 -4.02 -20.19
CA ILE A 18 31.19 -4.33 -18.75
C ILE A 18 29.84 -3.88 -18.14
N ILE A 19 29.39 -2.67 -18.44
CA ILE A 19 28.07 -2.16 -17.96
C ILE A 19 26.94 -3.05 -18.49
N GLY A 20 27.04 -3.54 -19.73
CA GLY A 20 26.08 -4.48 -20.33
C GLY A 20 25.96 -5.78 -19.53
N ILE A 21 27.09 -6.40 -19.17
CA ILE A 21 27.11 -7.63 -18.38
C ILE A 21 26.48 -7.43 -17.00
N ILE A 22 26.83 -6.33 -16.30
CA ILE A 22 26.28 -6.04 -14.97
C ILE A 22 24.77 -5.74 -15.06
N SER A 23 24.35 -4.96 -16.06
CA SER A 23 22.96 -4.55 -16.25
C SER A 23 22.04 -5.74 -16.52
N ALA A 24 22.51 -6.75 -17.24
CA ALA A 24 21.73 -7.96 -17.54
C ALA A 24 21.25 -8.70 -16.28
N ILE A 25 22.04 -8.70 -15.20
CA ILE A 25 21.69 -9.36 -13.93
C ILE A 25 21.04 -8.36 -12.97
N ALA A 26 21.56 -7.12 -12.92
CA ALA A 26 21.12 -6.11 -11.97
C ALA A 26 19.69 -5.63 -12.22
N ILE A 27 19.30 -5.43 -13.49
CA ILE A 27 17.96 -4.93 -13.85
C ILE A 27 16.83 -5.87 -13.39
N PRO A 28 16.81 -7.17 -13.74
CA PRO A 28 15.72 -8.06 -13.31
C PRO A 28 15.68 -8.22 -11.79
N ALA A 29 16.84 -8.32 -11.13
CA ALA A 29 16.91 -8.40 -9.67
C ALA A 29 16.34 -7.14 -9.00
N LEU A 30 16.65 -5.96 -9.54
CA LEU A 30 16.12 -4.69 -9.05
C LEU A 30 14.61 -4.57 -9.26
N LEU A 31 14.09 -4.99 -10.42
CA LEU A 31 12.66 -4.98 -10.70
C LEU A 31 11.89 -5.89 -9.73
N GLY A 32 12.39 -7.10 -9.46
CA GLY A 32 11.79 -8.00 -8.48
C GLY A 32 11.81 -7.43 -7.05
N GLN A 33 12.90 -6.77 -6.64
CA GLN A 33 12.98 -6.09 -5.34
C GLN A 33 12.00 -4.92 -5.24
N ARG A 34 11.83 -4.14 -6.31
CA ARG A 34 10.85 -3.05 -6.38
C ARG A 34 9.43 -3.57 -6.23
N ASP A 35 9.07 -4.65 -6.90
CA ASP A 35 7.72 -5.21 -6.78
C ASP A 35 7.44 -5.76 -5.38
N LYS A 36 8.42 -6.43 -4.75
CA LYS A 36 8.32 -6.86 -3.34
C LYS A 36 8.18 -5.67 -2.39
N ALA A 37 8.92 -4.58 -2.63
CA ALA A 37 8.80 -3.36 -1.83
C ALA A 37 7.39 -2.75 -1.95
N LYS A 38 6.79 -2.76 -3.15
CA LYS A 38 5.41 -2.31 -3.36
C LYS A 38 4.39 -3.17 -2.62
N GLN A 39 4.54 -4.50 -2.66
CA GLN A 39 3.68 -5.43 -1.92
C GLN A 39 3.73 -5.14 -0.41
N LYS A 40 4.94 -5.02 0.15
CA LYS A 40 5.14 -4.68 1.57
C LYS A 40 4.57 -3.31 1.94
N ALA A 41 4.69 -2.32 1.06
CA ALA A 41 4.13 -1.00 1.29
C ALA A 41 2.60 -1.03 1.39
N THR A 42 1.93 -1.82 0.54
CA THR A 42 0.47 -2.01 0.60
C THR A 42 0.05 -2.72 1.89
N GLU A 43 0.78 -3.76 2.30
CA GLU A 43 0.51 -4.46 3.56
C GLU A 43 0.70 -3.56 4.78
N ALA A 44 1.79 -2.80 4.83
CA ALA A 44 2.05 -1.82 5.89
C ALA A 44 0.94 -0.76 5.97
N THR A 45 0.43 -0.32 4.82
CA THR A 45 -0.71 0.60 4.76
C THR A 45 -1.96 -0.05 5.34
N ALA A 46 -2.26 -1.31 5.00
CA ALA A 46 -3.41 -2.03 5.55
C ALA A 46 -3.33 -2.17 7.08
N GLN A 47 -2.16 -2.49 7.63
CA GLN A 47 -1.95 -2.58 9.07
C GLN A 47 -2.09 -1.22 9.78
N ALA A 48 -1.55 -0.16 9.20
CA ALA A 48 -1.72 1.20 9.73
C ALA A 48 -3.20 1.58 9.79
N VAL A 49 -3.97 1.23 8.74
CA VAL A 49 -5.40 1.50 8.67
C VAL A 49 -6.18 0.75 9.75
N VAL A 50 -5.85 -0.53 10.02
CA VAL A 50 -6.47 -1.28 11.13
C VAL A 50 -6.23 -0.60 12.49
N SER A 51 -5.00 -0.15 12.74
CA SER A 51 -4.64 0.57 13.97
C SER A 51 -5.44 1.87 14.11
N GLU A 52 -5.58 2.62 13.01
CA GLU A 52 -6.33 3.87 12.98
C GLU A 52 -7.84 3.66 13.15
N ILE A 53 -8.42 2.60 12.58
CA ILE A 53 -9.83 2.24 12.81
C ILE A 53 -10.05 1.94 14.28
N THR A 54 -9.17 1.15 14.89
CA THR A 54 -9.27 0.80 16.31
C THR A 54 -9.14 2.02 17.21
N GLY A 55 -8.21 2.93 16.90
CA GLY A 55 -8.07 4.20 17.62
C GLY A 55 -9.28 5.11 17.46
N ALA A 56 -9.73 5.32 16.21
CA ALA A 56 -10.86 6.18 15.90
C ALA A 56 -12.17 5.65 16.51
N ALA A 57 -12.42 4.34 16.46
CA ALA A 57 -13.60 3.71 17.07
C ALA A 57 -13.69 3.98 18.58
N LYS A 58 -12.55 3.96 19.29
CA LYS A 58 -12.50 4.26 20.74
C LYS A 58 -12.75 5.74 21.05
N LEU A 59 -12.26 6.65 20.21
CA LEU A 59 -12.38 8.10 20.41
C LEU A 59 -13.75 8.63 19.97
N MET A 60 -14.32 8.02 18.94
CA MET A 60 -15.60 8.40 18.35
C MET A 60 -16.73 7.57 18.98
N ASN A 61 -17.02 7.85 20.24
CA ASN A 61 -18.04 7.16 21.04
C ASN A 61 -19.40 7.10 20.28
N ASN A 62 -19.93 5.89 20.04
CA ASN A 62 -21.20 5.66 19.32
C ASN A 62 -21.27 6.23 17.88
N ALA A 63 -20.14 6.51 17.23
CA ALA A 63 -20.17 6.97 15.85
C ALA A 63 -20.49 5.81 14.89
N SER A 64 -21.40 6.04 13.93
CA SER A 64 -21.70 5.05 12.90
C SER A 64 -20.43 4.64 12.15
N THR A 65 -20.31 3.35 11.80
CA THR A 65 -19.23 2.78 10.96
C THR A 65 -18.92 3.62 9.72
N ALA A 66 -19.95 4.14 9.05
CA ALA A 66 -19.81 5.02 7.89
C ALA A 66 -19.04 6.31 8.21
N ARG A 67 -19.30 6.93 9.37
CA ARG A 67 -18.60 8.16 9.81
C ARG A 67 -17.15 7.88 10.14
N VAL A 68 -16.87 6.74 10.80
CA VAL A 68 -15.51 6.29 11.10
C VAL A 68 -14.74 6.04 9.80
N ILE A 69 -15.32 5.33 8.83
CA ILE A 69 -14.72 5.10 7.51
C ILE A 69 -14.45 6.41 6.77
N THR A 70 -15.39 7.35 6.76
CA THR A 70 -15.19 8.66 6.12
C THR A 70 -14.07 9.44 6.78
N TYR A 71 -14.05 9.51 8.12
CA TYR A 71 -13.00 10.19 8.87
C TYR A 71 -11.62 9.59 8.56
N ILE A 72 -11.50 8.27 8.54
CA ILE A 72 -10.24 7.59 8.27
C ILE A 72 -9.82 7.81 6.82
N SER A 73 -10.74 7.68 5.87
CA SER A 73 -10.45 7.87 4.45
C SER A 73 -10.06 9.31 4.12
N THR A 74 -10.56 10.32 4.83
CA THR A 74 -10.10 11.70 4.66
C THR A 74 -8.78 11.95 5.39
N SER A 75 -8.62 11.44 6.61
CA SER A 75 -7.43 11.65 7.44
C SER A 75 -6.19 10.95 6.89
N ILE A 76 -6.34 9.71 6.41
CA ILE A 76 -5.22 8.93 5.85
C ILE A 76 -4.81 9.48 4.49
N ASN A 77 -5.75 9.83 3.62
CA ASN A 77 -5.40 10.35 2.29
C ASN A 77 -4.86 11.79 2.31
N ASN A 78 -5.07 12.59 3.38
CA ASN A 78 -4.70 14.00 3.38
C ASN A 78 -3.94 14.56 4.60
N PHE A 79 -3.86 13.91 5.77
CA PHE A 79 -3.35 14.60 6.97
C PHE A 79 -2.45 13.80 7.92
N LYS A 80 -2.70 12.49 8.11
CA LYS A 80 -1.94 11.68 9.09
C LYS A 80 -0.89 10.77 8.46
N TYR A 81 -1.08 10.41 7.19
CA TYR A 81 -0.13 9.61 6.40
C TYR A 81 -0.07 10.09 4.95
N PRO A 82 0.49 11.28 4.66
CA PRO A 82 0.52 11.89 3.32
C PRO A 82 1.25 11.06 2.25
N ASN A 83 1.86 9.94 2.64
CA ASN A 83 2.56 8.97 1.83
C ASN A 83 1.83 7.62 1.69
N CYS A 84 0.60 7.47 2.20
CA CYS A 84 -0.29 6.36 1.83
C CYS A 84 -0.76 6.53 0.39
N LYS A 85 0.17 6.33 -0.54
CA LYS A 85 -0.09 6.28 -1.98
C LYS A 85 -0.19 4.83 -2.41
N ASN A 86 -0.96 4.59 -3.47
CA ASN A 86 -0.92 3.30 -4.12
C ASN A 86 0.51 3.07 -4.62
N ALA A 87 1.16 2.03 -4.12
CA ALA A 87 2.57 1.74 -4.40
C ALA A 87 2.85 1.37 -5.89
N TYR A 88 1.81 1.06 -6.66
CA TYR A 88 1.91 0.71 -8.08
C TYR A 88 1.66 1.89 -9.01
N THR A 89 0.72 2.78 -8.66
CA THR A 89 0.29 3.90 -9.51
C THR A 89 0.76 5.26 -9.01
N ASN A 90 1.32 5.35 -7.79
CA ASN A 90 1.71 6.59 -7.10
C ASN A 90 0.55 7.60 -6.93
N THR A 91 -0.70 7.15 -6.93
CA THR A 91 -1.89 7.99 -6.72
C THR A 91 -2.27 8.03 -5.23
N SER A 92 -2.91 9.11 -4.78
CA SER A 92 -3.42 9.27 -3.39
C SER A 92 -4.69 8.43 -3.10
N THR A 93 -4.87 7.32 -3.80
CA THR A 93 -6.05 6.44 -3.71
C THR A 93 -5.71 5.11 -3.04
N ALA A 94 -4.77 5.11 -2.08
CA ALA A 94 -4.42 3.91 -1.34
C ALA A 94 -5.57 3.42 -0.46
N LEU A 95 -6.48 4.31 -0.04
CA LEU A 95 -7.67 3.97 0.74
C LEU A 95 -8.96 4.24 -0.03
N ILE A 96 -9.87 3.26 -0.03
CA ILE A 96 -11.16 3.32 -0.72
C ILE A 96 -12.28 2.67 0.10
N ASN A 97 -13.52 3.10 -0.12
CA ASN A 97 -14.70 2.60 0.60
C ASN A 97 -15.40 1.46 -0.14
N THR A 98 -14.67 0.39 -0.45
CA THR A 98 -15.20 -0.80 -1.14
C THR A 98 -14.54 -2.07 -0.62
N SER A 99 -15.23 -3.19 -0.75
CA SER A 99 -14.69 -4.53 -0.48
C SER A 99 -13.86 -5.10 -1.64
N ALA A 100 -13.77 -4.39 -2.77
CA ALA A 100 -13.05 -4.82 -3.96
C ALA A 100 -11.89 -3.86 -4.31
N PRO A 101 -10.79 -3.86 -3.53
CA PRO A 101 -9.61 -3.06 -3.85
C PRO A 101 -8.90 -3.57 -5.11
N THR A 102 -8.37 -2.62 -5.90
CA THR A 102 -7.43 -2.91 -6.98
C THR A 102 -6.00 -2.98 -6.44
N ASP A 103 -5.05 -3.36 -7.30
CA ASP A 103 -3.65 -3.57 -6.93
C ASP A 103 -3.07 -2.31 -6.26
N GLY A 104 -2.57 -2.46 -5.03
CA GLY A 104 -2.00 -1.39 -4.22
C GLY A 104 -2.97 -0.65 -3.32
N GLN A 105 -4.25 -1.01 -3.32
CA GLN A 105 -5.29 -0.36 -2.54
C GLN A 105 -5.69 -1.19 -1.32
N VAL A 106 -6.21 -0.47 -0.33
CA VAL A 106 -6.85 -0.98 0.87
C VAL A 106 -8.30 -0.49 0.86
N GLY A 107 -9.22 -1.45 0.89
CA GLY A 107 -10.65 -1.26 0.92
C GLY A 107 -11.23 -1.35 2.33
N LEU A 108 -12.17 -0.46 2.65
CA LEU A 108 -12.93 -0.46 3.90
C LEU A 108 -14.41 -0.66 3.60
N LYS A 109 -15.05 -1.57 4.34
CA LYS A 109 -16.50 -1.79 4.23
C LYS A 109 -17.14 -1.94 5.61
N ALA A 110 -18.13 -1.10 5.87
CA ALA A 110 -19.04 -1.26 7.00
C ALA A 110 -19.91 -2.50 6.79
N THR A 111 -20.03 -3.32 7.82
CA THR A 111 -20.79 -4.57 7.84
C THR A 111 -21.25 -4.83 9.28
N THR A 112 -22.04 -5.87 9.48
CA THR A 112 -22.39 -6.37 10.81
C THR A 112 -21.80 -7.77 11.02
N ALA A 113 -21.42 -8.07 12.25
CA ALA A 113 -20.99 -9.41 12.66
C ALA A 113 -21.78 -9.86 13.88
N LEU A 114 -22.00 -11.17 14.02
CA LEU A 114 -22.59 -11.73 15.23
C LEU A 114 -21.49 -12.04 16.24
N ASP A 115 -21.73 -11.76 17.52
CA ASP A 115 -20.91 -12.31 18.59
C ASP A 115 -21.27 -13.76 18.91
N ILE A 116 -20.51 -14.36 19.84
CA ILE A 116 -20.73 -15.74 20.30
C ILE A 116 -22.10 -15.97 20.95
N ASN A 117 -22.77 -14.89 21.37
CA ASN A 117 -24.09 -14.92 22.00
C ASN A 117 -25.21 -14.61 20.99
N GLY A 118 -24.88 -14.40 19.71
CA GLY A 118 -25.85 -14.09 18.66
C GLY A 118 -26.25 -12.62 18.56
N SER A 119 -25.62 -11.71 19.32
CA SER A 119 -25.88 -10.27 19.20
C SER A 119 -25.18 -9.70 17.97
N THR A 120 -25.86 -8.80 17.25
CA THR A 120 -25.31 -8.17 16.05
C THR A 120 -24.54 -6.89 16.41
N HIS A 121 -23.28 -6.82 15.97
CA HIS A 121 -22.38 -5.69 16.20
C HIS A 121 -22.04 -5.01 14.88
N ASN A 122 -21.92 -3.69 14.91
CA ASN A 122 -21.42 -2.92 13.79
C ASN A 122 -19.90 -3.09 13.70
N VAL A 123 -19.40 -3.40 12.51
CA VAL A 123 -17.98 -3.69 12.30
C VAL A 123 -17.46 -3.09 11.00
N ILE A 124 -16.14 -2.92 10.93
CA ILE A 124 -15.44 -2.49 9.73
C ILE A 124 -14.52 -3.62 9.28
N ASN A 125 -14.71 -4.08 8.04
CA ASN A 125 -13.82 -5.06 7.40
C ASN A 125 -12.77 -4.33 6.55
N VAL A 126 -11.54 -4.83 6.61
CA VAL A 126 -10.39 -4.31 5.86
C VAL A 126 -9.96 -5.32 4.80
N TYR A 127 -9.97 -4.86 3.55
CA TYR A 127 -9.55 -5.62 2.38
C TYR A 127 -8.29 -4.98 1.83
N TYR A 128 -7.35 -5.74 1.31
CA TYR A 128 -6.23 -5.17 0.57
C TYR A 128 -5.86 -6.08 -0.59
N LYS A 129 -5.31 -5.48 -1.64
CA LYS A 129 -4.85 -6.23 -2.80
C LYS A 129 -3.49 -5.75 -3.23
N HIS A 130 -2.59 -6.68 -3.49
CA HIS A 130 -1.33 -6.40 -4.16
C HIS A 130 -1.28 -7.14 -5.50
N LYS A 131 -0.40 -6.69 -6.40
CA LYS A 131 -0.32 -7.21 -7.77
C LYS A 131 -0.06 -8.72 -7.76
N GLY A 132 -0.89 -9.46 -8.51
CA GLY A 132 -0.78 -10.92 -8.69
C GLY A 132 -1.49 -11.79 -7.66
N VAL A 133 -2.22 -11.22 -6.69
CA VAL A 133 -2.98 -11.97 -5.68
C VAL A 133 -4.42 -11.44 -5.61
N SER A 134 -5.39 -12.33 -5.42
CA SER A 134 -6.80 -11.98 -5.18
C SER A 134 -6.92 -11.15 -3.89
N ALA A 135 -7.93 -10.28 -3.78
CA ALA A 135 -8.08 -9.42 -2.60
C ALA A 135 -8.01 -10.25 -1.30
N VAL A 136 -7.03 -9.95 -0.46
CA VAL A 136 -6.83 -10.62 0.83
C VAL A 136 -7.62 -9.84 1.86
N THR A 137 -8.45 -10.55 2.63
CA THR A 137 -9.18 -9.97 3.77
C THR A 137 -8.30 -10.13 5.00
N ILE A 138 -7.85 -9.02 5.59
CA ILE A 138 -7.41 -9.08 6.99
C ILE A 138 -8.72 -8.98 7.77
N LEU A 139 -9.17 -10.09 8.38
CA LEU A 139 -10.29 -10.09 9.31
C LEU A 139 -9.86 -9.38 10.61
N ALA A 140 -9.61 -8.08 10.51
CA ALA A 140 -9.62 -7.18 11.65
C ALA A 140 -11.02 -6.57 11.70
N THR A 141 -11.97 -7.36 12.17
CA THR A 141 -13.31 -6.89 12.51
C THR A 141 -13.17 -5.97 13.71
N VAL A 142 -13.13 -4.66 13.49
CA VAL A 142 -13.07 -3.68 14.59
C VAL A 142 -14.50 -3.42 15.06
N PRO A 143 -14.85 -3.78 16.32
CA PRO A 143 -16.16 -3.46 16.87
C PRO A 143 -16.28 -1.94 17.04
N VAL A 144 -17.43 -1.40 16.66
CA VAL A 144 -17.86 -0.06 17.03
C VAL A 144 -19.13 -0.22 17.86
N GLU A 145 -19.00 0.09 19.15
CA GLU A 145 -20.11 0.19 20.09
C GLU A 145 -21.04 1.34 19.70
#